data_AF-A0A3N0U6N8-F1
#
_entry.id   AF-A0A3N0U6N8-F1
#
_cell.length_a   1.000
_cell.length_b   1.000
_cell.length_c   1.000
_cell.angle_alpha   90.00
_cell.angle_beta   90.00
_cell.angle_gamma   90.00
#
_symmetry.space_group_name_H-M   'P 1'
#
loop_
_entity.id
_entity.type
_entity.pdbx_description
1 polymer ?
#
loop_
_entity_poly.entity_id
_entity_poly.type
_entity_poly.pdbx_seq_one_letter_code
_entity_poly.pdbx_strand_id
1 'polypeptide(L)' 'MALNKQNSRNAAPNKVMIFGENRDLNKVITTAPHVIQKRINFNMPEDKHQRLKAACARKGISISDVMNELADTWLKDNE' A
#
# COMPACT_ATOMS: atom_id res chain seq x y z
N MET A 1 39.71 -24.79 25.77
CA MET A 1 39.90 -23.39 25.33
C MET A 1 38.56 -22.69 25.38
N ALA A 2 38.29 -21.89 26.40
CA ALA A 2 37.05 -21.12 26.54
C ALA A 2 37.35 -19.63 26.34
N LEU A 3 36.49 -18.93 25.58
CA LEU A 3 36.66 -17.52 25.23
C LEU A 3 36.22 -16.60 26.37
N ASN A 4 36.98 -15.54 26.61
CA ASN A 4 36.71 -14.55 27.67
C ASN A 4 35.74 -13.45 27.21
N LYS A 5 34.79 -13.11 28.07
CA LYS A 5 33.80 -12.05 27.87
C LYS A 5 34.40 -10.68 28.20
N GLN A 6 34.47 -9.80 27.20
CA GLN A 6 35.22 -8.53 27.26
C GLN A 6 34.53 -7.33 27.91
N ASN A 7 33.35 -7.44 28.53
CA ASN A 7 32.75 -6.26 29.15
C ASN A 7 31.90 -6.59 30.38
N SER A 8 32.43 -6.28 31.57
CA SER A 8 31.71 -6.43 32.83
C SER A 8 32.13 -5.39 33.87
N ARG A 9 32.55 -4.17 33.48
CA ARG A 9 32.82 -3.11 34.46
C ARG A 9 32.48 -1.74 33.88
N ASN A 10 31.21 -1.35 33.99
CA ASN A 10 30.74 -0.07 34.55
C ASN A 10 29.24 0.14 34.32
N ALA A 11 28.63 0.92 35.20
CA ALA A 11 27.20 1.03 35.51
C ALA A 11 26.27 1.39 34.31
N ALA A 12 25.02 0.90 34.42
CA ALA A 12 23.80 1.09 33.62
C ALA A 12 23.66 2.40 32.80
N PRO A 13 22.92 2.42 31.67
CA PRO A 13 21.64 1.73 31.51
C PRO A 13 21.50 0.85 30.25
N ASN A 14 20.48 0.00 30.29
CA ASN A 14 20.00 -0.89 29.23
C ASN A 14 20.12 -0.31 27.80
N LYS A 15 21.26 -0.50 27.12
CA LYS A 15 21.31 -0.55 25.66
C LYS A 15 22.66 -1.06 25.18
N VAL A 16 22.80 -2.38 25.05
CA VAL A 16 23.73 -2.93 24.06
C VAL A 16 23.19 -2.43 22.72
N MET A 17 23.90 -1.55 22.02
CA MET A 17 23.49 -1.11 20.68
C MET A 17 23.48 -2.32 19.76
N ILE A 18 22.30 -2.88 19.55
CA ILE A 18 22.10 -3.98 18.61
C ILE A 18 22.22 -3.37 17.21
N PHE A 19 23.21 -3.80 16.43
CA PHE A 19 23.34 -3.40 15.03
C PHE A 19 22.06 -3.78 14.29
N GLY A 20 21.19 -2.78 14.01
CA GLY A 20 19.88 -3.00 13.39
C GLY A 20 18.67 -2.48 14.16
N GLU A 21 18.83 -1.96 15.39
CA GLU A 21 17.69 -1.70 16.30
C GLU A 21 16.62 -0.73 15.76
N ASN A 22 16.88 0.07 14.72
CA ASN A 22 15.83 0.79 13.98
C ASN A 22 16.15 0.94 12.48
N ARG A 23 16.78 -0.07 11.85
CA ARG A 23 17.23 0.04 10.45
C ARG A 23 16.07 0.21 9.46
N ASP A 24 14.90 -0.33 9.80
CA ASP A 24 13.70 -0.30 8.94
C ASP A 24 12.70 0.81 9.29
N LEU A 25 12.92 1.57 10.38
CA LEU A 25 11.98 2.62 10.80
C LEU A 25 11.81 3.68 9.70
N ASN A 26 12.91 4.10 9.09
CA ASN A 26 12.91 5.05 7.99
C ASN A 26 12.22 4.51 6.73
N LYS A 27 12.28 3.19 6.50
CA LYS A 27 11.62 2.52 5.37
C LYS A 27 10.11 2.47 5.57
N VAL A 28 9.64 2.29 6.80
CA VAL A 28 8.21 2.27 7.14
C VAL A 28 7.61 3.67 7.05
N ILE A 29 8.31 4.69 7.54
CA ILE A 29 7.81 6.09 7.56
C ILE A 29 7.75 6.71 6.16
N THR A 30 8.66 6.32 5.26
CA THR A 30 8.70 6.85 3.88
C THR A 30 7.71 6.18 2.93
N THR A 31 6.98 5.17 3.38
CA THR A 31 5.86 4.62 2.60
C THR A 31 4.77 5.67 2.55
N ALA A 32 4.74 6.45 1.45
CA ALA A 32 3.68 7.43 1.22
C ALA A 32 2.33 6.72 1.40
N PRO A 33 1.38 7.32 2.15
CA PRO A 33 0.06 6.72 2.29
C PRO A 33 -0.51 6.59 0.88
N HIS A 34 -0.87 5.36 0.50
CA HIS A 34 -1.73 5.16 -0.65
C HIS A 34 -2.90 6.12 -0.49
N VAL A 35 -3.19 6.93 -1.53
CA VAL A 35 -4.33 7.84 -1.58
C VAL A 35 -5.53 7.15 -0.93
N ILE A 36 -6.25 7.85 -0.04
CA ILE A 36 -7.35 7.25 0.74
C ILE A 36 -8.43 6.78 -0.23
N GLN A 37 -8.38 5.52 -0.62
CA GLN A 37 -9.36 4.89 -1.50
C GLN A 37 -10.54 4.39 -0.68
N LYS A 38 -11.75 4.78 -1.05
CA LYS A 38 -12.99 4.25 -0.48
C LYS A 38 -13.52 3.16 -1.42
N ARG A 39 -13.91 2.02 -0.85
CA ARG A 39 -14.55 0.94 -1.61
C ARG A 39 -16.04 1.23 -1.74
N ILE A 40 -16.54 1.21 -2.97
CA ILE A 40 -17.96 1.34 -3.29
C ILE A 40 -18.43 -0.04 -3.74
N ASN A 41 -19.50 -0.54 -3.13
CA ASN A 41 -20.16 -1.75 -3.60
C ASN A 41 -21.29 -1.34 -4.55
N PHE A 42 -21.24 -1.79 -5.79
CA PHE A 42 -22.21 -1.46 -6.83
C PHE A 42 -22.82 -2.74 -7.41
N ASN A 43 -24.14 -2.75 -7.53
CA ASN A 43 -24.86 -3.84 -8.18
C ASN A 43 -24.97 -3.54 -9.68
N MET A 44 -24.28 -4.33 -10.51
CA MET A 44 -24.36 -4.24 -11.96
C MET A 44 -25.09 -5.46 -12.54
N PRO A 45 -26.02 -5.27 -13.50
CA PRO A 45 -26.57 -6.38 -14.26
C PRO A 45 -25.47 -7.19 -14.96
N GLU A 46 -25.66 -8.51 -15.03
CA GLU A 46 -24.65 -9.45 -15.54
C GLU A 46 -24.26 -9.17 -17.00
N ASP A 47 -25.23 -8.86 -17.86
CA ASP A 47 -24.98 -8.51 -19.27
C ASP A 47 -24.06 -7.28 -19.40
N LYS A 48 -24.27 -6.26 -18.55
CA LYS A 48 -23.41 -5.07 -18.52
C LYS A 48 -22.02 -5.41 -17.99
N HIS A 49 -21.91 -6.26 -16.97
CA HIS A 49 -20.63 -6.72 -16.44
C HIS A 49 -19.82 -7.52 -17.46
N GLN A 50 -20.47 -8.40 -18.21
CA GLN A 50 -19.82 -9.20 -19.23
C GLN A 50 -19.28 -8.32 -20.38
N ARG A 51 -20.09 -7.36 -20.84
CA ARG A 51 -19.67 -6.39 -21.88
C ARG A 51 -18.52 -5.51 -21.40
N LEU A 52 -18.61 -4.98 -20.17
CA LEU A 52 -17.54 -4.17 -19.59
C LEU A 52 -16.24 -4.95 -19.49
N LYS A 53 -16.29 -6.19 -19.00
CA LYS A 53 -15.12 -7.08 -18.90
C LYS A 53 -14.51 -7.36 -20.27
N ALA A 54 -15.32 -7.63 -21.28
CA ALA A 54 -14.85 -7.87 -22.65
C ALA A 54 -14.19 -6.62 -23.26
N ALA A 55 -14.76 -5.43 -23.03
CA ALA A 55 -14.20 -4.16 -23.49
C ALA A 55 -12.88 -3.81 -22.77
N CYS A 56 -12.80 -4.05 -21.46
CA CYS A 56 -11.59 -3.86 -20.67
C CYS A 56 -10.47 -4.79 -21.14
N ALA A 57 -10.77 -6.08 -21.38
CA ALA A 57 -9.81 -7.04 -21.90
C ALA A 57 -9.27 -6.64 -23.29
N ARG A 58 -10.13 -6.08 -24.16
CA ARG A 58 -9.71 -5.61 -25.49
C ARG A 58 -8.80 -4.38 -25.44
N LYS A 59 -9.02 -3.47 -24.49
CA LYS A 59 -8.24 -2.24 -24.33
C LYS A 59 -7.04 -2.40 -23.40
N GLY A 60 -6.90 -3.52 -22.70
CA GLY A 60 -5.83 -3.75 -21.73
C GLY A 60 -5.90 -2.86 -20.49
N ILE A 61 -7.10 -2.38 -20.15
CA ILE A 61 -7.35 -1.46 -19.03
C ILE A 61 -8.08 -2.17 -17.89
N SER A 62 -7.87 -1.73 -16.65
CA SER A 62 -8.57 -2.32 -15.50
C SER A 62 -9.99 -1.78 -15.40
N ILE A 63 -10.91 -2.59 -14.85
CA ILE A 63 -12.29 -2.18 -14.61
C ILE A 63 -12.34 -0.98 -13.65
N SER A 64 -11.44 -0.94 -12.66
CA SER A 64 -11.35 0.18 -11.72
C SER A 64 -10.99 1.49 -12.41
N ASP A 65 -10.05 1.45 -13.36
CA ASP A 65 -9.64 2.65 -14.11
C ASP A 65 -10.77 3.17 -14.98
N VAL A 66 -11.52 2.28 -15.64
CA VAL A 66 -12.70 2.66 -16.43
C VAL A 66 -13.78 3.31 -15.56
N MET A 67 -14.03 2.77 -14.37
CA MET A 67 -15.02 3.33 -13.45
C MET A 67 -14.58 4.69 -12.91
N ASN A 68 -13.28 4.89 -12.63
CA ASN A 68 -12.76 6.19 -12.22
C ASN A 68 -12.86 7.22 -13.35
N GLU A 69 -12.49 6.86 -14.58
CA GLU A 69 -12.59 7.76 -15.73
C GLU A 69 -14.04 8.17 -16.02
N LEU A 70 -14.98 7.22 -15.89
CA LEU A 70 -16.41 7.49 -16.01
C LEU A 70 -16.89 8.45 -14.90
N ALA A 71 -16.43 8.24 -13.67
CA ALA A 71 -16.76 9.11 -12.54
C ALA A 71 -16.20 10.52 -12.72
N ASP A 72 -14.93 10.65 -13.12
CA ASP A 72 -14.28 11.94 -13.38
C ASP A 72 -14.98 12.71 -14.51
N THR A 73 -15.36 12.00 -15.58
CA THR A 73 -16.11 12.62 -16.69
C THR A 73 -17.49 13.09 -16.22
N TRP A 74 -18.19 12.25 -15.45
CA TRP A 74 -19.50 12.62 -14.92
C TRP A 74 -19.42 13.80 -13.95
N LEU A 75 -18.41 13.86 -13.08
CA LEU A 75 -18.21 14.99 -12.16
C LEU A 75 -17.93 16.30 -12.91
N LYS A 76 -17.07 16.28 -13.93
CA LYS A 76 -16.77 17.47 -14.75
C LYS A 76 -18.00 18.08 -15.41
N ASP A 77 -18.97 17.25 -15.79
CA ASP A 77 -20.18 17.70 -16.47
C ASP A 77 -21.28 18.16 -15.49
N ASN A 78 -21.15 17.86 -14.18
CA ASN A 78 -22.22 18.05 -13.19
C ASN A 78 -21.80 18.90 -11.96
N GLU A 79 -20.54 19.35 -11.87
CA GLU A 79 -20.04 20.37 -10.93
C GLU A 79 -19.97 21.75 -11.58
#